data_AF-A0A7K4TYG5-F1
#
_entry.id   AF-A0A7K4TYG5-F1
#
_cell.length_a   1.000
_cell.length_b   1.000
_cell.length_c   1.000
_cell.angle_alpha   90.00
_cell.angle_beta   90.00
_cell.angle_gamma   90.00
#
_symmetry.space_group_name_H-M   'P 1'
#
loop_
_entity.id
_entity.type
_entity.pdbx_description
1 polymer ?
#
loop_
_entity_poly.entity_id
_entity_poly.type
_entity_poly.pdbx_seq_one_letter_code
_entity_poly.pdbx_strand_id
1 'polypeptide(L)' 'CTLLLELATALDTHLRERAGQAPAVTLQLLFLDGEEAFGDWSATDSLYGARHLAAKMA' A
#
# COMPACT_ATOMS: atom_id res chain seq x y z
N CYS A 1 7.84 0.27 -7.14
CA CYS A 1 6.42 -0.11 -7.36
C CYS A 1 6.23 -1.35 -8.22
N THR A 2 6.97 -1.53 -9.32
CA THR A 2 6.79 -2.64 -10.28
C THR A 2 6.77 -4.03 -9.66
N LEU A 3 7.62 -4.31 -8.67
CA LEU A 3 7.62 -5.61 -7.99
C LEU A 3 6.26 -5.96 -7.38
N LEU A 4 5.54 -4.99 -6.80
CA LEU A 4 4.22 -5.21 -6.22
C LEU A 4 3.17 -5.50 -7.31
N LEU A 5 3.27 -4.81 -8.45
CA LEU A 5 2.40 -5.04 -9.60
C LEU A 5 2.65 -6.42 -10.22
N GLU A 6 3.91 -6.81 -10.35
CA GLU A 6 4.30 -8.11 -10.88
C GLU A 6 3.86 -9.24 -9.94
N LEU A 7 4.04 -9.08 -8.62
CA LEU A 7 3.55 -10.07 -7.65
C LEU A 7 2.03 -10.22 -7.70
N ALA A 8 1.29 -9.12 -7.78
CA ALA A 8 -0.17 -9.16 -7.92
C ALA A 8 -0.59 -9.84 -9.22
N THR A 9 0.13 -9.60 -10.32
CA THR A 9 -0.14 -10.19 -11.64
C THR A 9 0.18 -11.69 -11.65
N ALA A 10 1.39 -12.06 -11.21
CA ALA A 10 1.86 -13.44 -11.20
C ALA A 10 1.05 -14.35 -10.25
N LEU A 11 0.46 -13.78 -9.19
CA LEU A 11 -0.34 -14.51 -8.21
C LEU A 11 -1.87 -14.35 -8.39
N ASP A 12 -2.34 -13.65 -9.43
CA ASP A 12 -3.77 -13.27 -9.59
C ASP A 12 -4.72 -14.47 -9.45
N THR A 13 -4.43 -15.60 -10.10
CA THR A 13 -5.25 -16.82 -10.00
C THR A 13 -5.36 -17.32 -8.56
N HIS A 14 -4.23 -17.45 -7.86
CA HIS A 14 -4.19 -17.95 -6.48
C HIS A 14 -4.87 -16.98 -5.51
N LEU A 15 -4.69 -15.66 -5.70
CA LEU A 15 -5.32 -14.63 -4.88
C LEU A 15 -6.84 -14.63 -5.05
N ARG A 16 -7.35 -14.82 -6.28
CA ARG A 16 -8.80 -14.93 -6.56
C ARG A 16 -9.42 -16.17 -5.95
N GLU A 17 -8.76 -17.32 -6.09
CA GLU A 17 -9.20 -18.59 -5.47
C GLU A 17 -9.28 -18.44 -3.95
N ARG A 18 -8.24 -17.85 -3.34
CA ARG A 18 -8.25 -17.56 -1.90
C ARG A 18 -9.36 -16.61 -1.51
N ALA A 19 -9.60 -15.53 -2.26
CA ALA A 19 -10.66 -14.57 -1.95
C ALA A 19 -12.06 -15.21 -1.96
N GLY A 20 -12.31 -16.16 -2.87
CA GLY A 20 -13.57 -16.93 -2.92
C GLY A 20 -13.83 -17.80 -1.69
N GLN A 21 -12.80 -18.10 -0.90
CA GLN A 21 -12.89 -18.87 0.34
C GLN A 21 -13.15 -18.00 1.58
N ALA A 22 -13.35 -16.68 1.41
CA ALA A 22 -13.53 -15.71 2.49
C ALA A 22 -12.49 -15.85 3.63
N PRO A 23 -11.19 -15.71 3.32
CA PRO A 23 -10.14 -15.95 4.28
C PRO A 23 -10.13 -14.85 5.34
N ALA A 24 -9.79 -15.21 6.57
CA ALA A 24 -9.64 -14.24 7.67
C ALA A 24 -8.52 -13.21 7.42
N VAL A 25 -7.61 -13.50 6.50
CA VAL A 25 -6.48 -12.63 6.11
C VAL A 25 -6.48 -12.47 4.59
N THR A 26 -6.28 -11.24 4.14
CA THR A 26 -6.20 -10.88 2.71
C THR A 26 -4.97 -10.00 2.43
N LEU A 27 -4.73 -9.69 1.16
CA LEU A 27 -3.64 -8.83 0.71
C LEU A 27 -4.17 -7.45 0.31
N GLN A 28 -3.53 -6.39 0.80
CA GLN A 28 -3.78 -5.01 0.37
C GLN A 28 -2.43 -4.38 -0.01
N LEU A 29 -2.40 -3.66 -1.14
CA LEU A 29 -1.23 -2.93 -1.61
C LEU A 29 -1.53 -1.44 -1.54
N LEU A 30 -0.62 -0.66 -0.95
CA LEU A 30 -0.71 0.80 -0.87
C LEU A 30 0.44 1.42 -1.65
N PHE A 31 0.10 2.28 -2.62
CA PHE A 31 1.05 3.08 -3.37
C PHE A 31 0.92 4.52 -2.85
N LEU A 32 1.76 4.85 -1.88
CA LEU A 32 1.68 6.11 -1.14
C LEU A 32 2.36 7.22 -1.94
N ASP A 33 1.73 8.38 -1.95
CA ASP A 33 2.25 9.60 -2.57
C ASP A 33 2.81 10.56 -1.52
N GLY A 34 3.70 11.46 -1.96
CA GLY A 34 4.36 12.44 -1.09
C GLY A 34 5.16 11.80 0.04
N GLU A 35 5.93 10.75 -0.26
CA GLU A 35 6.85 10.15 0.70
C GLU A 35 8.04 11.10 0.96
N GLU A 36 8.58 11.65 -0.12
CA GLU A 36 9.70 12.59 -0.15
C GLU A 36 9.37 13.94 0.51
N ALA A 37 10.42 14.61 1.00
CA ALA A 37 10.38 15.99 1.44
C ALA A 37 10.45 16.96 0.25
N PHE A 38 9.87 18.16 0.39
CA PHE A 38 10.04 19.25 -0.58
C PHE A 38 11.35 20.01 -0.36
N GLY A 39 11.79 20.14 0.89
CA GLY A 39 13.09 20.67 1.28
C GLY A 39 13.89 19.65 2.07
N ASP A 40 14.15 19.96 3.34
CA ASP A 40 14.85 19.05 4.25
C ASP A 40 13.85 18.14 4.96
N TRP A 41 14.20 16.84 5.02
CA TRP A 41 13.39 15.85 5.71
C TRP A 41 13.12 16.24 7.16
N SER A 42 11.85 16.40 7.51
CA SER A 42 11.43 16.77 8.85
C SER A 42 10.10 16.12 9.25
N ALA A 43 9.69 16.28 10.50
CA ALA A 43 8.43 15.75 11.01
C ALA A 43 7.19 16.26 10.24
N THR A 44 7.30 17.45 9.62
CA THR A 44 6.21 18.07 8.84
C THR A 44 6.44 18.00 7.34
N ASP A 45 7.71 17.94 6.90
CA ASP A 45 8.13 17.85 5.50
C ASP A 45 8.65 16.45 5.18
N SER A 46 7.73 15.49 5.13
CA SER A 46 7.91 14.08 4.71
C SER A 46 6.60 13.31 4.88
N LEU A 47 6.49 12.11 4.28
CA LEU A 47 5.45 11.12 4.60
C LEU A 47 4.00 11.66 4.53
N TYR A 48 3.71 12.58 3.62
CA TYR A 48 2.45 13.29 3.52
C TYR A 48 1.25 12.34 3.33
N GLY A 49 1.29 11.50 2.29
CA GLY A 49 0.22 10.55 2.01
C GLY A 49 0.07 9.48 3.08
N ALA A 50 1.19 9.00 3.62
CA ALA A 50 1.22 8.00 4.68
C ALA A 50 0.56 8.50 5.97
N ARG A 51 0.92 9.70 6.43
CA ARG A 51 0.34 10.33 7.63
C ARG A 51 -1.16 10.58 7.46
N HIS A 52 -1.56 11.12 6.31
CA HIS A 52 -2.97 11.37 6.01
C HIS A 52 -3.79 10.06 5.98
N LEU A 53 -3.27 9.01 5.34
CA LEU A 53 -3.95 7.72 5.29
C LEU A 53 -4.07 7.09 6.68
N ALA A 54 -3.00 7.10 7.48
CA ALA A 54 -3.01 6.55 8.83
C ALA A 54 -4.06 7.24 9.72
N ALA A 55 -4.16 8.58 9.65
CA ALA A 55 -5.17 9.33 10.39
C ALA A 55 -6.61 9.03 9.96
N LYS A 56 -6.84 8.67 8.69
CA LYS A 56 -8.16 8.29 8.17
C LYS A 56 -8.57 6.86 8.53
N MET A 57 -7.59 5.98 8.76
CA MET A 57 -7.81 4.57 9.07
C MET A 57 -7.83 4.26 10.58
N ALA A 58 -7.48 5.24 11.42
CA ALA A 58 -7.63 5.18 12.88
C ALA A 58 -9.10 5.36 13.29
#